data_AF-A0A969FY88-F1
#
_entry.id   AF-A0A969FY88-F1
#
_cell.length_a   1.000
_cell.length_b   1.000
_cell.length_c   1.000
_cell.angle_alpha   90.00
_cell.angle_beta   90.00
_cell.angle_gamma   90.00
#
_symmetry.space_group_name_H-M   'P 1'
#
loop_
_entity.id
_entity.type
_entity.pdbx_description
1 polymer ?
#
loop_
_entity_poly.entity_id
_entity_poly.type
_entity_poly.pdbx_seq_one_letter_code
_entity_poly.pdbx_strand_id
1 'polypeptide(L)'
;MDTEELHDILVHAVNSEELKTWCLQHFREVYDNFADGMQKGTMVRHLIEHCEHRNERDKLVKLLREKRPGLFPGAPAPVAPPVPAPTSSASYNYDVFLSYAEGREGRFGAWTRDHFLKLFSIHLEGSLGRPPTIFSEREGMAEEGPWPVRFKHALIRSRCMVAIWSPSYFQSSWCRYEFHAMLEHERLLGLRTLEKPWGFILPVTISDGRYFPPEARALEDSIFDCRDFLRMSAAFEKTPRYFDFEERMVVWVDQVAETIDFRMRAHAPPLDEARLETLHVEVPGAFFSAFPLPELE
;
A
#
# COMPACT_ATOMS: atom_id res chain seq x y z
N MET A 1 -12.54 28.70 -2.56
CA MET A 1 -12.97 27.31 -2.69
C MET A 1 -14.47 27.29 -2.81
N ASP A 2 -14.97 27.01 -4.01
CA ASP A 2 -16.40 26.92 -4.28
C ASP A 2 -16.98 25.57 -3.79
N THR A 3 -18.30 25.40 -3.93
CA THR A 3 -19.02 24.26 -3.33
C THR A 3 -18.72 22.96 -4.09
N GLU A 4 -18.47 23.07 -5.39
CA GLU A 4 -18.12 21.94 -6.26
C GLU A 4 -16.69 21.45 -5.98
N GLU A 5 -15.75 22.39 -5.83
CA GLU A 5 -14.36 22.11 -5.40
C GLU A 5 -14.33 21.48 -3.99
N LEU A 6 -15.14 21.97 -3.06
CA LEU A 6 -15.24 21.40 -1.70
C LEU A 6 -15.87 20.00 -1.72
N HIS A 7 -16.87 19.77 -2.57
CA HIS A 7 -17.50 18.48 -2.77
C HIS A 7 -16.49 17.47 -3.34
N ASP A 8 -15.78 17.83 -4.39
CA ASP A 8 -14.77 16.98 -5.01
C ASP A 8 -13.63 16.65 -4.03
N ILE A 9 -13.15 17.63 -3.28
CA ILE A 9 -12.14 17.40 -2.25
C ILE A 9 -12.65 16.41 -1.19
N LEU A 10 -13.86 16.58 -0.67
CA LEU A 10 -14.39 15.68 0.37
C LEU A 10 -14.70 14.28 -0.18
N VAL A 11 -15.17 14.17 -1.42
CA VAL A 11 -15.45 12.88 -2.06
C VAL A 11 -14.16 12.15 -2.43
N HIS A 12 -13.09 12.84 -2.81
CA HIS A 12 -11.87 12.19 -3.30
C HIS A 12 -10.79 12.06 -2.21
N ALA A 13 -10.63 13.06 -1.34
CA ALA A 13 -9.55 13.08 -0.35
C ALA A 13 -9.94 12.45 1.00
N VAL A 14 -11.21 12.41 1.37
CA VAL A 14 -11.66 11.88 2.68
C VAL A 14 -12.33 10.52 2.47
N ASN A 15 -11.93 9.50 3.25
CA ASN A 15 -12.58 8.19 3.20
C ASN A 15 -13.88 8.16 4.03
N SER A 16 -14.74 7.17 3.83
CA SER A 16 -16.07 7.15 4.47
C SER A 16 -16.01 7.07 6.01
N GLU A 17 -15.06 6.35 6.57
CA GLU A 17 -14.93 6.17 8.03
C GLU A 17 -14.30 7.41 8.69
N GLU A 18 -13.35 8.05 8.00
CA GLU A 18 -12.79 9.35 8.37
C GLU A 18 -13.87 10.43 8.33
N LEU A 19 -14.68 10.48 7.26
CA LEU A 19 -15.79 11.41 7.12
C LEU A 19 -16.82 11.22 8.24
N LYS A 20 -17.20 9.96 8.54
CA LYS A 20 -18.07 9.63 9.68
C LYS A 20 -17.47 10.10 11.00
N THR A 21 -16.17 9.87 11.21
CA THR A 21 -15.47 10.30 12.43
C THR A 21 -15.44 11.83 12.55
N TRP A 22 -15.20 12.54 11.46
CA TRP A 22 -15.21 14.01 11.43
C TRP A 22 -16.60 14.57 11.70
N CYS A 23 -17.63 14.04 11.04
CA CYS A 23 -19.02 14.43 11.30
C CYS A 23 -19.40 14.14 12.75
N LEU A 24 -19.02 12.98 13.29
CA LEU A 24 -19.28 12.63 14.68
C LEU A 24 -18.66 13.64 15.67
N GLN A 25 -17.44 14.12 15.38
CA GLN A 25 -16.67 15.01 16.26
C GLN A 25 -17.04 16.49 16.11
N HIS A 26 -17.39 16.95 14.91
CA HIS A 26 -17.50 18.38 14.60
C HIS A 26 -18.86 18.81 14.04
N PHE A 27 -19.66 17.85 13.53
CA PHE A 27 -20.95 18.08 12.86
C PHE A 27 -21.96 16.99 13.26
N ARG A 28 -22.22 16.86 14.56
CA ARG A 28 -22.99 15.74 15.13
C ARG A 28 -24.37 15.58 14.49
N GLU A 29 -25.05 16.69 14.22
CA GLU A 29 -26.35 16.70 13.53
C GLU A 29 -26.29 16.10 12.12
N VAL A 30 -25.16 16.21 11.42
CA VAL A 30 -24.96 15.57 10.10
C VAL A 30 -24.73 14.07 10.28
N TYR A 31 -23.92 13.69 11.26
CA TYR A 31 -23.63 12.28 11.56
C TYR A 31 -24.89 11.51 11.96
N ASP A 32 -25.74 12.11 12.79
CA ASP A 32 -26.98 11.45 13.26
C ASP A 32 -27.98 11.19 12.11
N ASN A 33 -27.81 11.85 10.95
CA ASN A 33 -28.58 11.61 9.73
C ASN A 33 -27.95 10.56 8.79
N PHE A 34 -26.79 10.00 9.13
CA PHE A 34 -26.18 8.94 8.32
C PHE A 34 -26.89 7.61 8.57
N ALA A 35 -27.42 7.02 7.49
CA ALA A 35 -28.01 5.69 7.52
C ALA A 35 -26.97 4.60 7.24
N ASP A 36 -27.20 3.40 7.76
CA ASP A 36 -26.39 2.22 7.44
C ASP A 36 -26.42 1.96 5.92
N GLY A 37 -25.22 1.86 5.32
CA GLY A 37 -25.06 1.67 3.87
C GLY A 37 -25.17 2.95 3.02
N MET A 38 -25.27 4.14 3.64
CA MET A 38 -25.28 5.41 2.91
C MET A 38 -23.97 5.59 2.10
N GLN A 39 -24.10 5.96 0.82
CA GLN A 39 -22.95 6.21 -0.05
C GLN A 39 -22.19 7.47 0.35
N LYS A 40 -20.87 7.48 0.16
CA LYS A 40 -19.98 8.59 0.53
C LYS A 40 -20.37 9.92 -0.11
N GLY A 41 -20.69 9.93 -1.41
CA GLY A 41 -21.14 11.14 -2.09
C GLY A 41 -22.44 11.71 -1.53
N THR A 42 -23.30 10.87 -0.93
CA THR A 42 -24.50 11.34 -0.22
C THR A 42 -24.16 11.91 1.14
N MET A 43 -23.24 11.27 1.89
CA MET A 43 -22.73 11.80 3.17
C MET A 43 -22.05 13.17 3.00
N VAL A 44 -21.24 13.34 1.94
CA VAL A 44 -20.57 14.61 1.63
C VAL A 44 -21.57 15.71 1.28
N ARG A 45 -22.58 15.41 0.45
CA ARG A 45 -23.64 16.37 0.14
C ARG A 45 -24.38 16.84 1.39
N HIS A 46 -24.78 15.93 2.27
CA HIS A 46 -25.41 16.30 3.55
C HIS A 46 -24.53 17.19 4.42
N LEU A 47 -23.22 16.92 4.47
CA LEU A 47 -22.28 17.75 5.22
C LEU A 47 -22.16 19.16 4.63
N ILE A 48 -22.05 19.27 3.30
CA ILE A 48 -21.93 20.56 2.61
C ILE A 48 -23.22 21.36 2.76
N GLU A 49 -24.37 20.76 2.48
CA GLU A 49 -25.69 21.40 2.64
C GLU A 49 -25.89 21.91 4.07
N HIS A 50 -25.53 21.12 5.08
CA HIS A 50 -25.58 21.54 6.48
C HIS A 50 -24.67 22.74 6.75
N CYS A 51 -23.44 22.71 6.26
CA CYS A 51 -22.46 23.79 6.46
C CYS A 51 -22.89 25.08 5.74
N GLU A 52 -23.55 24.98 4.58
CA GLU A 52 -24.11 26.13 3.88
C GLU A 52 -25.31 26.72 4.64
N HIS A 53 -26.25 25.88 5.10
CA HIS A 53 -27.42 26.33 5.85
C HIS A 53 -27.08 26.99 7.20
N ARG A 54 -26.02 26.53 7.86
CA ARG A 54 -25.58 27.05 9.18
C ARG A 54 -24.50 28.14 9.08
N ASN A 55 -24.08 28.51 7.86
CA ASN A 55 -22.94 29.40 7.62
C ASN A 55 -21.63 28.91 8.30
N GLU A 56 -21.46 27.58 8.40
CA GLU A 56 -20.30 26.90 9.00
C GLU A 56 -19.25 26.46 7.94
N ARG A 57 -19.39 26.94 6.70
CA ARG A 57 -18.46 26.62 5.62
C ARG A 57 -17.00 26.87 6.01
N ASP A 58 -16.70 28.03 6.60
CA ASP A 58 -15.32 28.37 7.00
C ASP A 58 -14.77 27.44 8.08
N LYS A 59 -15.63 26.92 8.96
CA LYS A 59 -15.27 25.92 9.98
C LYS A 59 -14.90 24.59 9.32
N LEU A 60 -15.67 24.14 8.32
CA LEU A 60 -15.35 22.95 7.52
C LEU A 60 -14.04 23.11 6.75
N VAL A 61 -13.83 24.27 6.10
CA VAL A 61 -12.57 24.56 5.39
C VAL A 61 -11.38 24.62 6.35
N LYS A 62 -11.54 25.24 7.52
CA LYS A 62 -10.50 25.29 8.54
C LYS A 62 -10.14 23.90 9.05
N LEU A 63 -11.14 23.06 9.33
CA LEU A 63 -10.92 21.69 9.76
C LEU A 63 -10.19 20.87 8.67
N LEU A 64 -10.59 21.02 7.42
CA LEU A 64 -9.90 20.43 6.26
C LEU A 64 -8.44 20.88 6.17
N ARG A 65 -8.14 22.17 6.40
CA ARG A 65 -6.77 22.71 6.41
C ARG A 65 -5.92 22.16 7.55
N GLU A 66 -6.50 22.01 8.75
CA GLU A 66 -5.79 21.49 9.92
C GLU A 66 -5.46 20.00 9.78
N LYS A 67 -6.40 19.22 9.25
CA LYS A 67 -6.23 17.76 9.11
C LYS A 67 -5.48 17.37 7.85
N ARG A 68 -5.61 18.14 6.77
CA ARG A 68 -4.99 17.87 5.46
C ARG A 68 -4.44 19.15 4.84
N PRO A 69 -3.37 19.72 5.43
CA PRO A 69 -2.76 20.96 4.92
C PRO A 69 -2.27 20.83 3.48
N GLY A 70 -1.91 19.62 3.03
CA GLY A 70 -1.47 19.36 1.65
C GLY A 70 -2.53 19.57 0.56
N LEU A 71 -3.81 19.72 0.92
CA LEU A 71 -4.90 19.96 -0.04
C LEU A 71 -5.07 21.44 -0.42
N PHE A 72 -4.31 22.36 0.20
CA PHE A 72 -4.47 23.79 -0.04
C PHE A 72 -3.18 24.41 -0.61
N PRO A 73 -3.23 25.09 -1.76
CA PRO A 73 -2.07 25.76 -2.32
C PRO A 73 -1.58 26.86 -1.36
N GLY A 74 -0.31 26.77 -0.95
CA GLY A 74 0.35 27.75 -0.08
C GLY A 74 0.35 27.42 1.42
N ALA A 75 -0.18 26.27 1.85
CA ALA A 75 0.06 25.80 3.21
C ALA A 75 1.55 25.41 3.36
N PRO A 76 2.26 25.83 4.43
CA PRO A 76 3.56 25.26 4.72
C PRO A 76 3.37 23.75 4.85
N ALA A 77 4.15 22.99 4.07
CA ALA A 77 4.09 21.53 4.11
C ALA A 77 4.06 21.09 5.58
N PRO A 78 3.19 20.15 5.98
CA PRO A 78 3.25 19.60 7.32
C PRO A 78 4.70 19.20 7.54
N VAL A 79 5.33 19.73 8.59
CA VAL A 79 6.70 19.39 8.94
C VAL A 79 6.69 17.89 9.15
N ALA A 80 7.12 17.16 8.13
CA ALA A 80 7.27 15.73 8.21
C ALA A 80 8.13 15.46 9.45
N PRO A 81 7.90 14.36 10.21
CA PRO A 81 8.93 13.88 11.11
C PRO A 81 10.24 13.88 10.31
N PRO A 82 11.32 14.47 10.86
CA PRO A 82 12.46 14.88 10.06
C PRO A 82 12.89 13.71 9.20
N VAL A 83 12.87 13.92 7.88
CA VAL A 83 13.63 13.07 6.97
C VAL A 83 15.03 13.08 7.55
N PRO A 84 15.55 11.95 8.07
CA PRO A 84 16.89 11.94 8.60
C PRO A 84 17.79 12.46 7.47
N ALA A 85 18.57 13.51 7.77
CA ALA A 85 19.50 14.09 6.81
C ALA A 85 20.29 12.95 6.17
N PRO A 86 20.57 13.00 4.85
CA PRO A 86 21.30 11.96 4.16
C PRO A 86 22.69 11.86 4.78
N THR A 87 22.82 10.98 5.75
CA THR A 87 24.07 10.57 6.35
C THR A 87 24.62 9.51 5.41
N SER A 88 25.87 9.70 5.01
CA SER A 88 26.60 8.80 4.13
C SER A 88 26.81 7.44 4.82
N SER A 89 25.78 6.59 4.76
CA SER A 89 25.80 5.13 4.90
C SER A 89 24.41 4.63 4.47
N ALA A 90 24.34 3.81 3.43
CA ALA A 90 23.09 3.35 2.83
C ALA A 90 22.30 2.40 3.77
N SER A 91 21.56 2.94 4.74
CA SER A 91 20.73 2.16 5.66
C SER A 91 19.35 1.84 5.07
N TYR A 92 18.81 0.69 5.47
CA TYR A 92 17.42 0.30 5.22
C TYR A 92 16.50 1.02 6.20
N ASN A 93 15.36 1.51 5.71
CA ASN A 93 14.33 2.18 6.52
C ASN A 93 13.19 1.24 6.91
N TYR A 94 12.98 0.17 6.13
CA TYR A 94 11.89 -0.77 6.31
C TYR A 94 12.44 -2.20 6.34
N ASP A 95 11.82 -3.04 7.16
CA ASP A 95 12.05 -4.47 7.11
C ASP A 95 11.35 -5.08 5.90
N VAL A 96 10.09 -4.69 5.69
CA VAL A 96 9.23 -5.29 4.67
C VAL A 96 8.57 -4.20 3.85
N PHE A 97 8.64 -4.35 2.53
CA PHE A 97 7.74 -3.71 1.58
C PHE A 97 6.56 -4.66 1.31
N LEU A 98 5.34 -4.28 1.71
CA LEU A 98 4.14 -5.09 1.46
C LEU A 98 3.46 -4.63 0.16
N SER A 99 3.62 -5.41 -0.90
CA SER A 99 3.00 -5.15 -2.21
C SER A 99 1.74 -6.01 -2.38
N TYR A 100 0.58 -5.38 -2.64
CA TYR A 100 -0.68 -6.09 -2.85
C TYR A 100 -1.69 -5.22 -3.63
N ALA A 101 -2.42 -5.77 -4.60
CA ALA A 101 -3.50 -5.01 -5.24
C ALA A 101 -4.78 -4.97 -4.36
N GLU A 102 -5.48 -3.83 -4.35
CA GLU A 102 -6.79 -3.69 -3.66
C GLU A 102 -7.84 -4.67 -4.20
N GLY A 103 -7.72 -5.07 -5.47
CA GLY A 103 -8.66 -5.93 -6.17
C GLY A 103 -9.97 -5.22 -6.53
N ARG A 104 -10.89 -5.96 -7.14
CA ARG A 104 -12.24 -5.44 -7.46
C ARG A 104 -12.97 -5.14 -6.16
N GLU A 105 -13.57 -3.96 -6.06
CA GLU A 105 -14.32 -3.49 -4.86
C GLU A 105 -13.48 -3.43 -3.56
N GLY A 106 -12.14 -3.41 -3.65
CA GLY A 106 -11.27 -3.28 -2.48
C GLY A 106 -11.23 -4.50 -1.55
N ARG A 107 -11.83 -5.63 -1.96
CA ARG A 107 -11.97 -6.82 -1.09
C ARG A 107 -10.62 -7.43 -0.72
N PHE A 108 -9.67 -7.49 -1.66
CA PHE A 108 -8.35 -8.06 -1.37
C PHE A 108 -7.53 -7.14 -0.49
N GLY A 109 -7.68 -5.83 -0.65
CA GLY A 109 -7.06 -4.86 0.23
C GLY A 109 -7.60 -4.92 1.66
N ALA A 110 -8.92 -5.05 1.83
CA ALA A 110 -9.52 -5.25 3.14
C ALA A 110 -9.01 -6.54 3.82
N TRP A 111 -9.01 -7.70 3.12
CA TRP A 111 -8.44 -8.92 3.69
C TRP A 111 -6.95 -8.76 4.05
N THR A 112 -6.19 -8.07 3.19
CA THR A 112 -4.77 -7.82 3.43
C THR A 112 -4.55 -7.00 4.70
N ARG A 113 -5.31 -5.92 4.89
CA ARG A 113 -5.16 -5.04 6.06
C ARG A 113 -5.72 -5.67 7.33
N ASP A 114 -6.93 -6.21 7.25
CA ASP A 114 -7.73 -6.59 8.41
C ASP A 114 -7.33 -7.96 8.97
N HIS A 115 -6.78 -8.84 8.11
CA HIS A 115 -6.40 -10.20 8.52
C HIS A 115 -4.91 -10.45 8.33
N PHE A 116 -4.38 -10.31 7.11
CA PHE A 116 -3.00 -10.70 6.82
C PHE A 116 -1.99 -9.83 7.58
N LEU A 117 -2.02 -8.50 7.38
CA LEU A 117 -1.06 -7.57 7.96
C LEU A 117 -1.11 -7.57 9.49
N LYS A 118 -2.32 -7.69 10.07
CA LYS A 118 -2.53 -7.79 11.51
C LYS A 118 -1.78 -8.99 12.11
N LEU A 119 -2.03 -10.20 11.62
CA LEU A 119 -1.33 -11.40 12.09
C LEU A 119 0.15 -11.36 11.76
N PHE A 120 0.48 -10.93 10.54
CA PHE A 120 1.85 -10.89 10.03
C PHE A 120 2.75 -10.02 10.90
N SER A 121 2.30 -8.81 11.26
CA SER A 121 3.06 -7.91 12.11
C SER A 121 3.29 -8.49 13.52
N ILE A 122 2.29 -9.14 14.10
CA ILE A 122 2.37 -9.72 15.45
C ILE A 122 3.40 -10.85 15.47
N HIS A 123 3.30 -11.80 14.53
CA HIS A 123 4.21 -12.94 14.52
C HIS A 123 5.62 -12.54 14.08
N LEU A 124 5.75 -11.61 13.13
CA LEU A 124 7.06 -11.10 12.72
C LEU A 124 7.75 -10.34 13.86
N GLU A 125 7.03 -9.59 14.69
CA GLU A 125 7.58 -8.99 15.91
C GLU A 125 8.14 -10.06 16.86
N GLY A 126 7.39 -11.16 17.03
CA GLY A 126 7.82 -12.32 17.81
C GLY A 126 9.13 -12.92 17.28
N SER A 127 9.22 -13.18 15.98
CA SER A 127 10.42 -13.76 15.36
C SER A 127 11.62 -12.80 15.36
N LEU A 128 11.41 -11.49 15.22
CA LEU A 128 12.49 -10.49 15.24
C LEU A 128 12.92 -10.07 16.65
N GLY A 129 12.10 -10.29 17.67
CA GLY A 129 12.32 -9.75 19.02
C GLY A 129 12.22 -8.22 19.11
N ARG A 130 11.69 -7.57 18.08
CA ARG A 130 11.43 -6.12 18.02
C ARG A 130 10.26 -5.81 17.07
N PRO A 131 9.57 -4.67 17.23
CA PRO A 131 8.55 -4.26 16.28
C PRO A 131 9.10 -4.16 14.84
N PRO A 132 8.45 -4.79 13.84
CA PRO A 132 8.86 -4.68 12.44
C PRO A 132 8.47 -3.32 11.86
N THR A 133 9.30 -2.78 10.98
CA THR A 133 8.94 -1.58 10.19
C THR A 133 8.42 -2.03 8.82
N ILE A 134 7.10 -2.04 8.65
CA ILE A 134 6.44 -2.52 7.43
C ILE A 134 5.90 -1.32 6.65
N PHE A 135 6.28 -1.20 5.38
CA PHE A 135 5.68 -0.25 4.46
C PHE A 135 4.52 -0.94 3.72
N SER A 136 3.28 -0.51 3.96
CA SER A 136 2.07 -1.09 3.35
C SER A 136 1.10 -0.05 2.77
N GLU A 137 1.46 1.22 2.82
CA GLU A 137 0.58 2.32 2.44
C GLU A 137 0.40 2.40 0.93
N ARG A 138 -0.85 2.33 0.47
CA ARG A 138 -1.26 2.61 -0.92
C ARG A 138 -2.13 3.86 -1.06
N GLU A 139 -2.41 4.52 0.05
CA GLU A 139 -3.21 5.75 0.11
C GLU A 139 -2.41 6.89 -0.52
N GLY A 140 -2.69 7.20 -1.79
CA GLY A 140 -2.06 8.30 -2.54
C GLY A 140 -1.91 8.05 -4.04
N MET A 141 -2.27 6.86 -4.54
CA MET A 141 -2.28 6.57 -5.99
C MET A 141 -3.34 7.35 -6.81
N ALA A 142 -4.09 8.27 -6.19
CA ALA A 142 -5.12 9.10 -6.83
C ALA A 142 -4.66 10.54 -7.11
N GLU A 143 -3.43 10.93 -6.74
CA GLU A 143 -2.90 12.27 -7.00
C GLU A 143 -2.14 12.36 -8.34
N GLU A 144 -2.51 13.32 -9.18
CA GLU A 144 -1.66 13.80 -10.27
C GLU A 144 -0.57 14.74 -9.67
N GLY A 145 0.62 14.21 -9.39
CA GLY A 145 1.75 14.94 -8.78
C GLY A 145 3.00 14.05 -8.56
N PRO A 146 4.15 14.55 -8.05
CA PRO A 146 5.44 13.83 -7.97
C PRO A 146 5.44 12.72 -6.89
N TRP A 147 4.58 11.74 -7.12
CA TRP A 147 4.32 10.53 -6.37
C TRP A 147 5.18 9.27 -6.74
N PRO A 148 6.14 9.30 -7.68
CA PRO A 148 7.05 8.15 -7.85
C PRO A 148 8.13 8.01 -6.77
N VAL A 149 8.55 9.10 -6.10
CA VAL A 149 9.78 9.09 -5.29
C VAL A 149 9.61 8.37 -3.96
N ARG A 150 8.50 8.59 -3.23
CA ARG A 150 8.31 7.94 -1.92
C ARG A 150 8.14 6.43 -2.04
N PHE A 151 7.42 5.95 -3.05
CA PHE A 151 7.26 4.53 -3.33
C PHE A 151 8.55 3.87 -3.78
N LYS A 152 9.27 4.49 -4.73
CA LYS A 152 10.61 4.03 -5.13
C LYS A 152 11.54 4.00 -3.92
N HIS A 153 11.54 5.05 -3.11
CA HIS A 153 12.37 5.13 -1.91
C HIS A 153 12.00 4.07 -0.87
N ALA A 154 10.72 3.80 -0.65
CA ALA A 154 10.29 2.73 0.26
C ALA A 154 10.72 1.36 -0.27
N LEU A 155 10.54 1.10 -1.56
CA LEU A 155 10.95 -0.16 -2.19
C LEU A 155 12.47 -0.39 -2.08
N ILE A 156 13.30 0.61 -2.43
CA ILE A 156 14.77 0.46 -2.37
C ILE A 156 15.29 0.37 -0.93
N ARG A 157 14.60 1.02 0.02
CA ARG A 157 14.98 1.04 1.43
C ARG A 157 14.35 -0.08 2.25
N SER A 158 13.68 -1.05 1.62
CA SER A 158 13.14 -2.23 2.28
C SER A 158 14.09 -3.42 2.19
N ARG A 159 14.23 -4.17 3.29
CA ARG A 159 15.09 -5.35 3.33
C ARG A 159 14.51 -6.50 2.50
N CYS A 160 13.21 -6.70 2.52
CA CYS A 160 12.54 -7.65 1.64
C CYS A 160 11.20 -7.12 1.16
N MET A 161 10.61 -7.81 0.19
CA MET A 161 9.28 -7.56 -0.31
C MET A 161 8.40 -8.78 -0.03
N VAL A 162 7.28 -8.56 0.64
CA VAL A 162 6.18 -9.52 0.71
C VAL A 162 5.17 -9.13 -0.37
N ALA A 163 4.96 -10.01 -1.34
CA ALA A 163 4.08 -9.73 -2.49
C ALA A 163 2.84 -10.62 -2.45
N ILE A 164 1.65 -10.02 -2.25
CA ILE A 164 0.37 -10.74 -2.23
C ILE A 164 -0.18 -10.86 -3.65
N TRP A 165 0.08 -12.01 -4.25
CA TRP A 165 -0.24 -12.34 -5.61
C TRP A 165 -1.70 -12.71 -5.82
N SER A 166 -2.28 -12.04 -6.81
CA SER A 166 -3.63 -12.23 -7.33
C SER A 166 -3.65 -11.82 -8.81
N PRO A 167 -4.69 -12.13 -9.58
CA PRO A 167 -4.82 -11.63 -10.95
C PRO A 167 -4.75 -10.10 -11.01
N SER A 168 -5.36 -9.40 -10.05
CA SER A 168 -5.29 -7.94 -9.96
C SER A 168 -3.89 -7.41 -9.62
N TYR A 169 -3.06 -8.19 -8.93
CA TYR A 169 -1.66 -7.84 -8.71
C TYR A 169 -0.92 -7.74 -10.03
N PHE A 170 -0.99 -8.79 -10.87
CA PHE A 170 -0.26 -8.81 -12.14
C PHE A 170 -0.92 -7.97 -13.25
N GLN A 171 -2.17 -7.54 -13.07
CA GLN A 171 -2.80 -6.51 -13.91
C GLN A 171 -2.42 -5.10 -13.48
N SER A 172 -2.03 -4.91 -12.21
CA SER A 172 -1.54 -3.63 -11.71
C SER A 172 -0.12 -3.37 -12.20
N SER A 173 0.00 -2.38 -13.06
CA SER A 173 1.27 -1.92 -13.59
C SER A 173 2.26 -1.46 -12.50
N TRP A 174 1.77 -0.90 -11.40
CA TRP A 174 2.59 -0.57 -10.24
C TRP A 174 3.10 -1.80 -9.48
N CYS A 175 2.24 -2.78 -9.20
CA CYS A 175 2.68 -4.01 -8.54
C CYS A 175 3.70 -4.78 -9.40
N ARG A 176 3.51 -4.78 -10.73
CA ARG A 176 4.49 -5.32 -11.68
C ARG A 176 5.81 -4.55 -11.61
N TYR A 177 5.77 -3.21 -11.57
CA TYR A 177 6.97 -2.40 -11.42
C TYR A 177 7.76 -2.76 -10.17
N GLU A 178 7.10 -2.79 -9.01
CA GLU A 178 7.71 -3.15 -7.72
C GLU A 178 8.33 -4.55 -7.77
N PHE A 179 7.59 -5.51 -8.33
CA PHE A 179 8.03 -6.89 -8.51
C PHE A 179 9.28 -7.00 -9.39
N HIS A 180 9.26 -6.39 -10.58
CA HIS A 180 10.39 -6.43 -11.51
C HIS A 180 11.62 -5.69 -10.98
N ALA A 181 11.42 -4.57 -10.28
CA ALA A 181 12.51 -3.85 -9.64
C ALA A 181 13.22 -4.71 -8.59
N MET A 182 12.47 -5.45 -7.77
CA MET A 182 13.07 -6.35 -6.78
C MET A 182 13.70 -7.59 -7.44
N LEU A 183 13.11 -8.14 -8.51
CA LEU A 183 13.71 -9.25 -9.27
C LEU A 183 15.05 -8.85 -9.89
N GLU A 184 15.11 -7.66 -10.49
CA GLU A 184 16.37 -7.15 -11.06
C GLU A 184 17.41 -6.96 -9.94
N HIS A 185 16.99 -6.48 -8.78
CA HIS A 185 17.88 -6.34 -7.65
C HIS A 185 18.47 -7.67 -7.18
N GLU A 186 17.65 -8.72 -7.08
CA GLU A 186 18.10 -10.08 -6.78
C GLU A 186 19.09 -10.57 -7.85
N ARG A 187 18.79 -10.36 -9.13
CA ARG A 187 19.64 -10.73 -10.26
C ARG A 187 21.02 -10.07 -10.17
N LEU A 188 21.06 -8.77 -9.88
CA LEU A 188 22.30 -8.00 -9.74
C LEU A 188 23.18 -8.47 -8.58
N LEU A 189 22.58 -9.01 -7.53
CA LEU A 189 23.28 -9.58 -6.38
C LEU A 189 23.64 -11.07 -6.56
N GLY A 190 23.27 -11.65 -7.71
CA GLY A 190 23.49 -13.06 -8.03
C GLY A 190 22.72 -13.98 -7.07
N LEU A 191 21.52 -13.59 -6.69
CA LEU A 191 20.59 -14.39 -5.89
C LEU A 191 19.75 -15.30 -6.78
N ARG A 192 19.02 -16.23 -6.17
CA ARG A 192 18.24 -17.29 -6.85
C ARG A 192 19.07 -18.16 -7.80
N THR A 193 20.26 -18.54 -7.34
CA THR A 193 21.13 -19.54 -8.00
C THR A 193 21.24 -20.80 -7.16
N LEU A 194 21.88 -21.86 -7.68
CA LEU A 194 22.14 -23.08 -6.90
C LEU A 194 22.99 -22.79 -5.65
N GLU A 195 23.93 -21.86 -5.75
CA GLU A 195 24.82 -21.45 -4.66
C GLU A 195 24.15 -20.47 -3.69
N LYS A 196 23.19 -19.67 -4.17
CA LYS A 196 22.44 -18.69 -3.39
C LYS A 196 20.94 -18.80 -3.72
N PRO A 197 20.23 -19.84 -3.23
CA PRO A 197 18.85 -20.10 -3.63
C PRO A 197 17.86 -19.06 -3.11
N TRP A 198 18.25 -18.31 -2.08
CA TRP A 198 17.43 -17.31 -1.40
C TRP A 198 17.17 -16.09 -2.29
N GLY A 199 16.07 -15.39 -2.00
CA GLY A 199 15.74 -14.11 -2.59
C GLY A 199 15.10 -13.17 -1.56
N PHE A 200 14.85 -11.94 -1.97
CA PHE A 200 14.19 -10.90 -1.19
C PHE A 200 12.71 -10.73 -1.52
N ILE A 201 12.20 -11.40 -2.55
CA ILE A 201 10.76 -11.52 -2.82
C ILE A 201 10.23 -12.76 -2.11
N LEU A 202 9.31 -12.55 -1.16
CA LEU A 202 8.57 -13.59 -0.46
C LEU A 202 7.11 -13.56 -0.93
N PRO A 203 6.73 -14.45 -1.87
CA PRO A 203 5.40 -14.43 -2.45
C PRO A 203 4.36 -15.05 -1.53
N VAL A 204 3.19 -14.40 -1.46
CA VAL A 204 1.98 -14.91 -0.82
C VAL A 204 0.93 -15.04 -1.92
N THR A 205 0.31 -16.21 -2.12
CA THR A 205 -0.76 -16.33 -3.13
C THR A 205 -2.14 -16.39 -2.49
N ILE A 206 -3.08 -15.63 -3.06
CA ILE A 206 -4.51 -15.72 -2.76
C ILE A 206 -5.32 -16.18 -3.99
N SER A 207 -4.64 -16.65 -5.05
CA SER A 207 -5.26 -17.14 -6.29
C SER A 207 -4.57 -18.40 -6.80
N ASP A 208 -5.23 -19.11 -7.72
CA ASP A 208 -4.79 -20.36 -8.35
C ASP A 208 -3.47 -20.29 -9.16
N GLY A 209 -2.89 -19.11 -9.33
CA GLY A 209 -1.64 -18.92 -10.08
C GLY A 209 -1.73 -19.11 -11.59
N ARG A 210 -2.90 -19.43 -12.15
CA ARG A 210 -3.08 -19.77 -13.57
C ARG A 210 -2.62 -18.65 -14.51
N TYR A 211 -2.76 -17.41 -14.08
CA TYR A 211 -2.46 -16.21 -14.86
C TYR A 211 -1.19 -15.49 -14.39
N PHE A 212 -0.38 -16.11 -13.53
CA PHE A 212 0.88 -15.50 -13.10
C PHE A 212 1.87 -15.47 -14.27
N PRO A 213 2.70 -14.43 -14.41
CA PRO A 213 3.71 -14.40 -15.45
C PRO A 213 4.81 -15.44 -15.19
N PRO A 214 5.59 -15.86 -16.21
CA PRO A 214 6.62 -16.90 -16.08
C PRO A 214 7.61 -16.66 -14.93
N GLU A 215 8.07 -15.42 -14.76
CA GLU A 215 9.00 -15.00 -13.72
C GLU A 215 8.42 -15.09 -12.30
N ALA A 216 7.10 -14.99 -12.14
CA ALA A 216 6.45 -15.24 -10.86
C ALA A 216 6.30 -16.75 -10.59
N ARG A 217 5.98 -17.53 -11.62
CA ARG A 217 5.95 -19.00 -11.51
C ARG A 217 7.30 -19.60 -11.14
N ALA A 218 8.40 -18.96 -11.56
CA ALA A 218 9.75 -19.37 -11.16
C ALA A 218 10.00 -19.30 -9.64
N LEU A 219 9.12 -18.64 -8.87
CA LEU A 219 9.21 -18.55 -7.41
C LEU A 219 8.25 -19.50 -6.68
N GLU A 220 7.62 -20.46 -7.38
CA GLU A 220 6.55 -21.31 -6.84
C GLU A 220 6.92 -22.06 -5.56
N ASP A 221 8.17 -22.52 -5.45
CA ASP A 221 8.68 -23.25 -4.28
C ASP A 221 8.75 -22.39 -3.01
N SER A 222 8.69 -21.07 -3.15
CA SER A 222 8.75 -20.11 -2.03
C SER A 222 7.39 -19.49 -1.66
N ILE A 223 6.30 -19.95 -2.29
CA ILE A 223 4.97 -19.36 -2.11
C ILE A 223 4.35 -19.76 -0.78
N PHE A 224 3.92 -18.74 -0.02
CA PHE A 224 2.98 -18.91 1.07
C PHE A 224 1.53 -18.94 0.54
N ASP A 225 0.94 -20.13 0.50
CA ASP A 225 -0.41 -20.32 -0.05
C ASP A 225 -1.51 -19.95 0.95
N CYS A 226 -2.21 -18.85 0.66
CA CYS A 226 -3.33 -18.32 1.44
C CYS A 226 -4.69 -18.45 0.75
N ARG A 227 -4.82 -19.22 -0.35
CA ARG A 227 -6.08 -19.37 -1.10
C ARG A 227 -7.24 -19.81 -0.20
N ASP A 228 -6.94 -20.71 0.74
CA ASP A 228 -7.92 -21.24 1.68
C ASP A 228 -8.36 -20.25 2.77
N PHE A 229 -7.62 -19.17 2.97
CA PHE A 229 -7.82 -18.21 4.05
C PHE A 229 -8.42 -16.88 3.58
N LEU A 230 -8.61 -16.69 2.27
CA LEU A 230 -9.28 -15.53 1.72
C LEU A 230 -10.78 -15.55 2.08
N ARG A 231 -11.13 -14.97 3.23
CA ARG A 231 -12.50 -14.87 3.75
C ARG A 231 -12.73 -13.46 4.26
N MET A 232 -13.81 -12.83 3.80
CA MET A 232 -14.12 -11.42 4.06
C MET A 232 -15.04 -11.17 5.27
N SER A 233 -15.58 -12.24 5.85
CA SER A 233 -16.54 -12.11 6.94
C SER A 233 -15.81 -11.82 8.24
N ALA A 234 -16.30 -10.85 9.02
CA ALA A 234 -15.81 -10.62 10.38
C ALA A 234 -15.91 -11.87 11.29
N ALA A 235 -16.80 -12.82 10.96
CA ALA A 235 -16.88 -14.09 11.68
C ALA A 235 -15.68 -15.02 11.41
N PHE A 236 -14.88 -14.76 10.37
CA PHE A 236 -13.76 -15.60 9.99
C PHE A 236 -12.75 -15.76 11.13
N GLU A 237 -12.45 -14.68 11.87
CA GLU A 237 -11.52 -14.69 13.01
C GLU A 237 -11.89 -15.70 14.11
N LYS A 238 -13.15 -16.15 14.15
CA LYS A 238 -13.66 -17.10 15.15
C LYS A 238 -13.75 -18.53 14.62
N THR A 239 -13.26 -18.78 13.40
CA THR A 239 -13.34 -20.10 12.77
C THR A 239 -12.05 -20.89 13.01
N PRO A 240 -12.12 -22.25 13.05
CA PRO A 240 -10.92 -23.08 13.08
C PRO A 240 -9.95 -22.77 11.94
N ARG A 241 -10.47 -22.35 10.79
CA ARG A 241 -9.68 -22.01 9.61
C ARG A 241 -8.83 -20.74 9.78
N TYR A 242 -9.21 -19.84 10.68
CA TYR A 242 -8.38 -18.68 11.03
C TYR A 242 -7.24 -19.08 11.98
N PHE A 243 -7.48 -20.05 12.87
CA PHE A 243 -6.42 -20.66 13.66
C PHE A 243 -5.41 -21.40 12.76
N ASP A 244 -5.88 -22.19 11.78
CA ASP A 244 -5.00 -22.84 10.80
C ASP A 244 -4.18 -21.81 9.99
N PHE A 245 -4.77 -20.65 9.69
CA PHE A 245 -4.07 -19.54 9.02
C PHE A 245 -2.96 -18.97 9.91
N GLU A 246 -3.26 -18.75 11.19
CA GLU A 246 -2.31 -18.28 12.19
C GLU A 246 -1.13 -19.26 12.35
N GLU A 247 -1.39 -20.55 12.54
CA GLU A 247 -0.35 -21.58 12.68
C GLU A 247 0.57 -21.64 11.44
N ARG A 248 -0.01 -21.56 10.24
CA ARG A 248 0.78 -21.52 9.00
C ARG A 248 1.57 -20.23 8.86
N MET A 249 1.01 -19.10 9.31
CA MET A 249 1.71 -17.81 9.27
C MET A 249 2.90 -17.81 10.22
N VAL A 250 2.77 -18.36 11.43
CA VAL A 250 3.88 -18.49 12.39
C VAL A 250 5.09 -19.18 11.76
N VAL A 251 4.89 -20.30 11.08
CA VAL A 251 5.99 -21.02 10.43
C VAL A 251 6.60 -20.21 9.28
N TRP A 252 5.77 -19.50 8.53
CA TRP A 252 6.23 -18.72 7.38
C TRP A 252 6.95 -17.42 7.77
N VAL A 253 6.55 -16.74 8.86
CA VAL A 253 7.21 -15.50 9.28
C VAL A 253 8.66 -15.72 9.72
N ASP A 254 9.02 -16.91 10.19
CA ASP A 254 10.41 -17.24 10.50
C ASP A 254 11.28 -17.16 9.24
N GLN A 255 10.76 -17.56 8.08
CA GLN A 255 11.46 -17.41 6.79
C GLN A 255 11.63 -15.93 6.39
N VAL A 256 10.63 -15.10 6.72
CA VAL A 256 10.69 -13.65 6.49
C VAL A 256 11.76 -13.02 7.38
N ALA A 257 11.78 -13.36 8.68
CA ALA A 257 12.78 -12.92 9.64
C ALA A 257 14.19 -13.35 9.22
N GLU A 258 14.36 -14.61 8.80
CA GLU A 258 15.64 -15.12 8.28
C GLU A 258 16.11 -14.34 7.04
N THR A 259 15.18 -13.95 6.15
CA THR A 259 15.51 -13.14 4.97
C THR A 259 15.98 -11.74 5.36
N ILE A 260 15.32 -11.11 6.32
CA ILE A 260 15.69 -9.81 6.90
C ILE A 260 17.11 -9.89 7.51
N ASP A 261 17.36 -10.91 8.33
CA ASP A 261 18.64 -11.10 9.03
C ASP A 261 19.76 -11.50 8.08
N PHE A 262 19.48 -12.33 7.08
CA PHE A 262 20.42 -12.68 6.02
C PHE A 262 20.87 -11.42 5.30
N ARG A 263 19.94 -10.54 4.91
CA ARG A 263 20.27 -9.31 4.19
C ARG A 263 21.15 -8.37 5.02
N MET A 264 20.90 -8.30 6.32
CA MET A 264 21.73 -7.55 7.27
C MET A 264 23.15 -8.13 7.38
N ARG A 265 23.28 -9.44 7.58
CA ARG A 265 24.58 -10.13 7.68
C ARG A 265 25.40 -10.05 6.39
N ALA A 266 24.73 -10.18 5.25
CA ALA A 266 25.35 -10.10 3.93
C ALA A 266 25.81 -8.68 3.57
N HIS A 267 25.42 -7.66 4.36
CA HIS A 267 25.65 -6.24 4.04
C HIS A 267 25.24 -5.89 2.61
N ALA A 268 24.20 -6.56 2.10
CA ALA A 268 23.73 -6.34 0.75
C ALA A 268 23.26 -4.88 0.66
N PRO A 269 23.74 -4.08 -0.31
CA PRO A 269 23.35 -2.68 -0.41
C PRO A 269 21.86 -2.56 -0.80
N PRO A 270 21.19 -1.48 -0.38
CA PRO A 270 19.91 -1.08 -0.95
C PRO A 270 19.97 -1.02 -2.48
N LEU A 271 18.81 -1.13 -3.14
CA LEU A 271 18.74 -0.94 -4.59
C LEU A 271 19.14 0.51 -4.93
N ASP A 272 20.04 0.65 -5.90
CA ASP A 272 20.50 1.96 -6.37
C ASP A 272 19.39 2.69 -7.14
N GLU A 273 19.06 3.90 -6.73
CA GLU A 273 18.02 4.73 -7.34
C GLU A 273 18.33 5.04 -8.80
N ALA A 274 19.60 5.30 -9.15
CA ALA A 274 20.01 5.53 -10.54
C ALA A 274 19.75 4.30 -11.42
N ARG A 275 19.79 3.09 -10.84
CA ARG A 275 19.49 1.84 -11.57
C ARG A 275 17.99 1.61 -11.74
N LEU A 276 17.17 2.05 -10.78
CA LEU A 276 15.71 2.04 -10.93
C LEU A 276 15.22 2.90 -12.10
N GLU A 277 15.94 3.98 -12.42
CA GLU A 277 15.62 4.85 -13.56
C GLU A 277 15.98 4.21 -14.90
N THR A 278 16.99 3.33 -14.93
CA THR A 278 17.39 2.59 -16.14
C THR A 278 16.56 1.33 -16.41
N LEU A 279 15.82 0.86 -15.40
CA LEU A 279 14.84 -0.21 -15.56
C LEU A 279 13.71 0.30 -16.45
N HIS A 280 13.73 -0.12 -17.73
CA HIS A 280 12.66 0.10 -18.70
C HIS A 280 11.44 -0.77 -18.35
N VAL A 281 10.89 -0.57 -17.17
CA VAL A 281 9.58 -1.08 -16.81
C VAL A 281 8.63 0.07 -17.06
N GLU A 282 7.66 -0.11 -17.94
CA GLU A 282 6.64 0.90 -18.24
C GLU A 282 5.94 1.34 -16.94
N VAL A 283 6.41 2.45 -16.37
CA VAL A 283 5.76 3.09 -15.23
C VAL A 283 4.51 3.77 -15.78
N PRO A 284 3.31 3.48 -15.25
CA PRO A 284 2.11 4.21 -15.63
C PRO A 284 2.29 5.68 -15.28
N GLY A 285 2.12 6.55 -16.28
CA GLY A 285 1.98 7.98 -16.03
C GLY A 285 3.22 8.85 -16.21
N ALA A 286 4.32 8.34 -16.77
CA ALA A 286 5.32 9.23 -17.36
C ALA A 286 4.87 9.72 -18.75
N PHE A 287 3.71 10.39 -18.82
CA PHE A 287 3.38 11.24 -19.96
C PHE A 287 4.21 12.53 -19.84
N PHE A 288 5.45 12.50 -20.33
CA PHE A 288 5.96 13.70 -20.99
C PHE A 288 5.18 13.84 -22.30
N SER A 289 4.61 15.02 -22.50
CA SER A 289 3.69 15.35 -23.56
C SER A 289 4.16 14.90 -24.95
N ALA A 290 3.16 14.64 -25.80
CA ALA A 290 3.17 14.60 -27.26
C ALA A 290 3.49 13.23 -27.89
N PHE A 291 2.43 12.49 -28.24
CA PHE A 291 2.22 12.04 -29.62
C PHE A 291 0.70 11.87 -29.87
N PRO A 292 0.18 12.20 -31.06
CA PRO A 292 -1.25 12.16 -31.35
C PRO A 292 -1.70 10.71 -31.59
N LEU A 293 -2.90 10.39 -31.11
CA LEU A 293 -3.59 9.13 -31.44
C LEU A 293 -3.90 9.10 -32.94
N PRO A 294 -3.70 7.96 -33.65
CA PRO A 294 -4.20 7.80 -35.00
C PRO A 294 -5.73 7.67 -34.97
N GLU A 295 -6.38 8.40 -35.86
CA GLU A 295 -7.81 8.27 -36.15
C GLU A 295 -8.10 6.84 -36.64
N LEU A 296 -9.08 6.20 -36.01
CA LEU A 296 -9.61 4.91 -36.44
C LEU A 296 -10.68 5.18 -37.50
N GLU A 297 -10.42 4.70 -38.73
CA GLU A 297 -11.44 4.43 -39.76
C GLU A 297 -12.28 3.19 -39.42
#